data_AF-A0A3C0IQ33-F1
#
_entry.id   AF-A0A3C0IQ33-F1
#
_cell.length_a   1.000
_cell.length_b   1.000
_cell.length_c   1.000
_cell.angle_alpha   90.00
_cell.angle_beta   90.00
_cell.angle_gamma   90.00
#
_symmetry.space_group_name_H-M   'P 1'
#
loop_
_entity.id
_entity.type
_entity.pdbx_description
1 polymer ?
#
loop_
_entity_poly.entity_id
_entity_poly.type
_entity_poly.pdbx_seq_one_letter_code
_entity_poly.pdbx_strand_id
1 'polypeptide(L)'
;ANTLRDTNADAYMQLSYESMYTHVQLMLQLQDAGAITFDYGNNLRARAIEFEAQQPNHSLVQQYTPLLQRSPDKKTSALFPGFVPAYIRPLFCEGKGPFRWAALSGDPNDIAVTDELICNLFPENKSLQRWMAMAKERIAFQGLPARICWLGQGEREKAGLAFNELVRTGKVKAPIVIGRDHLDTGSVASPNRETEAMLDGSDAVADWPILNALVNTAGGASWVS
;
A
#
# COMPACT_ATOMS: atom_id res chain seq x y z
N ALA A 1 -23.06 14.30 -7.86
CA ALA A 1 -22.17 13.93 -6.74
C ALA A 1 -21.70 15.16 -5.96
N ASN A 2 -20.88 16.06 -6.54
CA ASN A 2 -20.35 17.23 -5.82
C ASN A 2 -21.44 18.11 -5.20
N THR A 3 -22.45 18.52 -5.99
CA THR A 3 -23.58 19.30 -5.47
C THR A 3 -24.26 18.63 -4.28
N LEU A 4 -24.56 17.33 -4.37
CA LEU A 4 -25.22 16.61 -3.28
C LEU A 4 -24.36 16.56 -2.01
N ARG A 5 -23.04 16.36 -2.15
CA ARG A 5 -22.10 16.37 -1.03
C ARG A 5 -22.12 17.71 -0.30
N ASP A 6 -22.19 18.81 -1.05
CA ASP A 6 -22.14 20.16 -0.49
C ASP A 6 -23.50 20.58 0.11
N THR A 7 -24.61 20.18 -0.52
CA THR A 7 -25.96 20.58 -0.09
C THR A 7 -26.57 19.65 0.96
N ASN A 8 -26.18 18.37 0.97
CA ASN A 8 -26.71 17.35 1.90
C ASN A 8 -25.71 16.19 2.06
N ALA A 9 -24.69 16.41 2.89
CA ALA A 9 -23.62 15.45 3.13
C ALA A 9 -24.12 14.11 3.69
N ASP A 10 -25.14 14.12 4.56
CA ASP A 10 -25.68 12.89 5.16
C ASP A 10 -26.34 12.00 4.11
N ALA A 11 -27.17 12.58 3.23
CA ALA A 11 -27.78 11.82 2.12
C ALA A 11 -26.71 11.32 1.14
N TYR A 12 -25.69 12.12 0.85
CA TYR A 12 -24.55 11.67 0.03
C TYR A 12 -23.86 10.45 0.65
N MET A 13 -23.60 10.49 1.96
CA MET A 13 -22.96 9.41 2.69
C MET A 13 -23.82 8.15 2.71
N GLN A 14 -25.11 8.28 2.99
CA GLN A 14 -26.05 7.14 2.97
C GLN A 14 -26.04 6.44 1.61
N LEU A 15 -26.24 7.19 0.52
CA LEU A 15 -26.26 6.63 -0.85
C LEU A 15 -24.91 6.02 -1.25
N SER A 16 -23.81 6.59 -0.74
CA SER A 16 -22.48 6.03 -0.95
C SER A 16 -22.33 4.67 -0.25
N TYR A 17 -22.83 4.53 0.97
CA TYR A 17 -22.80 3.26 1.73
C TYR A 17 -23.70 2.19 1.12
N GLU A 18 -24.89 2.58 0.65
CA GLU A 18 -25.77 1.69 -0.13
C GLU A 18 -25.04 1.14 -1.37
N SER A 19 -24.37 2.02 -2.12
CA SER A 19 -23.61 1.64 -3.30
C SER A 19 -22.42 0.73 -2.95
N MET A 20 -21.69 1.02 -1.86
CA MET A 20 -20.58 0.21 -1.39
C MET A 20 -21.04 -1.19 -0.92
N TYR A 21 -22.21 -1.27 -0.27
CA TYR A 21 -22.80 -2.54 0.12
C TYR A 21 -23.12 -3.42 -1.08
N THR A 22 -23.86 -2.90 -2.06
CA THR A 22 -24.16 -3.62 -3.30
C THR A 22 -22.88 -4.03 -4.03
N HIS A 23 -21.87 -3.16 -4.09
CA HIS A 23 -20.58 -3.48 -4.70
C HIS A 23 -19.92 -4.70 -4.04
N VAL A 24 -19.83 -4.73 -2.70
CA VAL A 24 -19.24 -5.89 -1.98
C VAL A 24 -20.07 -7.16 -2.19
N GLN A 25 -21.40 -7.06 -2.21
CA GLN A 25 -22.25 -8.21 -2.51
C GLN A 25 -21.98 -8.79 -3.90
N LEU A 26 -21.80 -7.95 -4.92
CA LEU A 26 -21.45 -8.40 -6.27
C LEU A 26 -20.04 -8.99 -6.35
N MET A 27 -19.08 -8.47 -5.59
CA MET A 27 -17.75 -9.08 -5.47
C MET A 27 -17.84 -10.50 -4.85
N LEU A 28 -18.68 -10.68 -3.83
CA LEU A 28 -18.92 -11.99 -3.22
C LEU A 28 -19.59 -12.98 -4.18
N GLN A 29 -20.51 -12.53 -5.03
CA GLN A 29 -21.10 -13.40 -6.06
C GLN A 29 -20.05 -13.90 -7.07
N LEU A 30 -19.13 -13.03 -7.49
CA LEU A 30 -18.00 -13.43 -8.34
C LEU A 30 -17.08 -14.41 -7.61
N GLN A 31 -16.81 -14.17 -6.33
CA GLN A 31 -16.04 -15.09 -5.50
C GLN A 31 -16.69 -16.47 -5.39
N ASP A 32 -18.00 -16.52 -5.12
CA ASP A 32 -18.77 -17.76 -5.04
C ASP A 32 -18.79 -18.51 -6.38
N ALA A 33 -18.71 -17.77 -7.49
CA ALA A 33 -18.55 -18.32 -8.84
C ALA A 33 -17.11 -18.77 -9.17
N GLY A 34 -16.17 -18.64 -8.23
CA GLY A 34 -14.79 -19.11 -8.34
C GLY A 34 -13.74 -18.05 -8.67
N ALA A 35 -14.11 -16.77 -8.74
CA ALA A 35 -13.14 -15.70 -8.97
C ALA A 35 -12.26 -15.43 -7.74
N ILE A 36 -10.95 -15.30 -7.95
CA ILE A 36 -10.05 -14.84 -6.89
C ILE A 36 -10.39 -13.38 -6.57
N THR A 37 -10.85 -13.14 -5.35
CA THR A 37 -11.32 -11.84 -4.87
C THR A 37 -10.55 -11.43 -3.63
N PHE A 38 -10.08 -10.18 -3.60
CA PHE A 38 -9.34 -9.60 -2.48
C PHE A 38 -9.60 -8.09 -2.35
N ASP A 39 -9.40 -7.55 -1.16
CA ASP A 39 -9.48 -6.12 -0.88
C ASP A 39 -8.12 -5.44 -1.09
N TYR A 40 -8.12 -4.32 -1.81
CA TYR A 40 -6.92 -3.57 -2.15
C TYR A 40 -6.73 -2.29 -1.32
N GLY A 41 -7.09 -2.35 -0.04
CA GLY A 41 -6.66 -1.39 0.96
C GLY A 41 -7.44 -0.08 1.01
N ASN A 42 -8.69 -0.08 0.54
CA ASN A 42 -9.59 1.08 0.54
C ASN A 42 -10.69 0.99 1.61
N ASN A 43 -10.69 -0.07 2.44
CA ASN A 43 -11.63 -0.30 3.52
C ASN A 43 -13.10 -0.53 3.08
N LEU A 44 -13.31 -0.89 1.80
CA LEU A 44 -14.65 -1.09 1.22
C LEU A 44 -15.46 -2.15 1.98
N ARG A 45 -14.82 -3.26 2.37
CA ARG A 45 -15.44 -4.33 3.16
C ARG A 45 -16.04 -3.81 4.47
N ALA A 46 -15.31 -2.97 5.19
CA ALA A 46 -15.76 -2.43 6.48
C ALA A 46 -16.97 -1.52 6.32
N ARG A 47 -16.99 -0.69 5.26
CA ARG A 47 -18.13 0.20 4.97
C ARG A 47 -19.40 -0.56 4.59
N ALA A 48 -19.26 -1.68 3.88
CA ALA A 48 -20.38 -2.56 3.59
C ALA A 48 -20.93 -3.25 4.85
N ILE A 49 -20.06 -3.76 5.73
CA ILE A 49 -20.48 -4.33 7.04
C ILE A 49 -21.16 -3.27 7.91
N GLU A 50 -20.61 -2.05 7.95
CA GLU A 50 -21.16 -0.93 8.71
C GLU A 50 -22.57 -0.55 8.22
N PHE A 51 -22.77 -0.48 6.89
CA PHE A 51 -24.09 -0.24 6.30
C PHE A 51 -25.12 -1.29 6.76
N GLU A 52 -24.79 -2.57 6.62
CA GLU A 52 -25.70 -3.66 7.01
C GLU A 52 -26.00 -3.63 8.51
N ALA A 53 -24.99 -3.37 9.34
CA ALA A 53 -25.15 -3.30 10.80
C ALA A 53 -26.02 -2.11 11.24
N GLN A 54 -25.95 -0.98 10.53
CA GLN A 54 -26.75 0.21 10.82
C GLN A 54 -28.17 0.13 10.25
N GLN A 55 -28.37 -0.57 9.13
CA GLN A 55 -29.66 -0.67 8.44
C GLN A 55 -30.08 -2.12 8.16
N PRO A 56 -30.28 -2.94 9.20
CA PRO A 56 -30.56 -4.38 9.03
C PRO A 56 -31.87 -4.69 8.30
N ASN A 57 -32.82 -3.74 8.31
CA ASN A 57 -34.11 -3.87 7.64
C ASN A 57 -34.17 -3.17 6.28
N HIS A 58 -33.04 -2.65 5.78
CA HIS A 58 -33.01 -2.01 4.47
C HIS A 58 -33.36 -3.02 3.37
N SER A 59 -34.09 -2.59 2.35
CA SER A 59 -34.53 -3.46 1.25
C SER A 59 -33.37 -4.15 0.55
N LEU A 60 -32.24 -3.46 0.36
CA LEU A 60 -31.01 -4.05 -0.19
C LEU A 60 -30.46 -5.19 0.67
N VAL A 61 -30.49 -5.08 2.01
CA VAL A 61 -30.00 -6.15 2.90
C VAL A 61 -30.87 -7.40 2.77
N GLN A 62 -32.16 -7.25 2.47
CA GLN A 62 -33.07 -8.37 2.24
C GLN A 62 -32.92 -9.01 0.85
N GLN A 63 -32.24 -8.35 -0.11
CA GLN A 63 -32.05 -8.86 -1.47
C GLN A 63 -30.85 -9.81 -1.61
N TYR A 64 -29.90 -9.77 -0.67
CA TYR A 64 -28.67 -10.55 -0.72
C TYR A 64 -28.52 -11.44 0.53
N THR A 65 -27.59 -12.39 0.47
CA THR A 65 -27.14 -13.08 1.68
C THR A 65 -26.44 -12.07 2.60
N PRO A 66 -26.89 -11.89 3.86
CA PRO A 66 -26.30 -10.90 4.76
C PRO A 66 -24.78 -11.09 4.95
N LEU A 67 -24.01 -10.00 4.90
CA LEU A 67 -22.58 -10.00 5.15
C LEU A 67 -22.26 -10.50 6.56
N LEU A 68 -23.08 -10.13 7.55
CA LEU A 68 -22.94 -10.56 8.94
C LEU A 68 -23.22 -12.06 9.13
N GLN A 69 -23.85 -12.74 8.16
CA GLN A 69 -23.92 -14.20 8.15
C GLN A 69 -22.55 -14.82 7.81
N ARG A 70 -21.79 -14.20 6.90
CA ARG A 70 -20.41 -14.62 6.57
C ARG A 70 -19.40 -14.15 7.61
N SER A 71 -19.64 -12.99 8.23
CA SER A 71 -18.76 -12.35 9.20
C SER A 71 -19.53 -11.94 10.48
N PRO A 72 -19.89 -12.90 11.35
CA PRO A 72 -20.66 -12.61 12.56
C PRO A 72 -19.92 -11.69 13.55
N ASP A 73 -18.58 -11.77 13.57
CA ASP A 73 -17.71 -10.94 14.42
C ASP A 73 -17.27 -9.64 13.73
N LYS A 74 -17.85 -9.30 12.57
CA LYS A 74 -17.56 -8.10 11.76
C LYS A 74 -16.13 -8.03 11.23
N LYS A 75 -15.37 -9.12 11.25
CA LYS A 75 -14.05 -9.17 10.61
C LYS A 75 -14.18 -9.14 9.10
N THR A 76 -13.57 -8.13 8.48
CA THR A 76 -13.60 -7.97 7.02
C THR A 76 -12.93 -9.14 6.30
N SER A 77 -11.94 -9.77 6.93
CA SER A 77 -11.21 -10.92 6.38
C SER A 77 -12.09 -12.14 6.08
N ALA A 78 -13.24 -12.27 6.76
CA ALA A 78 -14.18 -13.37 6.54
C ALA A 78 -15.02 -13.21 5.26
N LEU A 79 -15.08 -12.01 4.67
CA LEU A 79 -15.74 -11.81 3.37
C LEU A 79 -14.80 -12.26 2.23
N PHE A 80 -13.63 -11.63 2.18
CA PHE A 80 -12.51 -11.97 1.31
C PHE A 80 -11.26 -11.28 1.89
N PRO A 81 -10.06 -11.84 1.69
CA PRO A 81 -8.86 -11.36 2.37
C PRO A 81 -8.40 -10.00 1.83
N GLY A 82 -7.71 -9.22 2.65
CA GLY A 82 -6.89 -8.11 2.16
C GLY A 82 -5.69 -8.60 1.35
N PHE A 83 -5.19 -7.77 0.44
CA PHE A 83 -4.06 -8.11 -0.41
C PHE A 83 -2.76 -8.36 0.36
N VAL A 84 -2.60 -7.74 1.55
CA VAL A 84 -1.39 -7.92 2.36
C VAL A 84 -1.30 -9.31 2.96
N PRO A 85 -2.27 -9.79 3.75
CA PRO A 85 -2.25 -11.17 4.22
C PRO A 85 -2.24 -12.19 3.08
N ALA A 86 -2.88 -11.89 1.94
CA ALA A 86 -2.97 -12.83 0.82
C ALA A 86 -1.67 -12.94 -0.01
N TYR A 87 -0.94 -11.83 -0.23
CA TYR A 87 0.13 -11.79 -1.23
C TYR A 87 1.41 -11.06 -0.77
N ILE A 88 1.30 -9.99 0.02
CA ILE A 88 2.43 -9.07 0.28
C ILE A 88 3.20 -9.40 1.56
N ARG A 89 2.55 -9.97 2.57
CA ARG A 89 3.19 -10.22 3.89
C ARG A 89 4.53 -10.95 3.80
N PRO A 90 4.74 -11.97 2.94
CA PRO A 90 6.06 -12.58 2.79
C PRO A 90 7.17 -11.59 2.39
N LEU A 91 6.85 -10.58 1.57
CA LEU A 91 7.80 -9.51 1.22
C LEU A 91 8.12 -8.64 2.44
N PHE A 92 7.12 -8.30 3.26
CA PHE A 92 7.35 -7.56 4.50
C PHE A 92 8.24 -8.32 5.48
N CYS A 93 8.11 -9.65 5.57
CA CYS A 93 8.98 -10.48 6.41
C CYS A 93 10.46 -10.42 6.00
N GLU A 94 10.76 -10.09 4.74
CA GLU A 94 12.13 -9.86 4.24
C GLU A 94 12.56 -8.38 4.31
N GLY A 95 11.74 -7.52 4.95
CA GLY A 95 11.94 -6.08 5.00
C GLY A 95 11.75 -5.38 3.66
N LYS A 96 11.15 -6.03 2.66
CA LYS A 96 10.82 -5.40 1.38
C LYS A 96 9.60 -4.52 1.53
N GLY A 97 9.57 -3.43 0.77
CA GLY A 97 8.47 -2.48 0.77
C GLY A 97 8.69 -1.41 -0.29
N PRO A 98 7.80 -0.42 -0.39
CA PRO A 98 7.78 0.56 -1.48
C PRO A 98 8.87 1.64 -1.35
N PHE A 99 10.13 1.21 -1.24
CA PHE A 99 11.33 2.04 -1.27
C PHE A 99 11.42 2.79 -2.59
N ARG A 100 11.65 4.10 -2.49
CA ARG A 100 11.65 5.01 -3.64
C ARG A 100 12.67 6.11 -3.48
N TRP A 101 13.07 6.70 -4.60
CA TRP A 101 13.91 7.88 -4.62
C TRP A 101 13.50 8.83 -5.74
N ALA A 102 13.86 10.10 -5.60
CA ALA A 102 13.65 11.13 -6.61
C ALA A 102 14.89 11.99 -6.78
N ALA A 103 15.20 12.36 -8.02
CA ALA A 103 16.34 13.21 -8.35
C ALA A 103 15.97 14.69 -8.22
N LEU A 104 16.61 15.42 -7.29
CA LEU A 104 16.32 16.84 -7.07
C LEU A 104 16.80 17.75 -8.21
N SER A 105 17.62 17.22 -9.12
CA SER A 105 18.05 17.94 -10.33
C SER A 105 16.91 18.18 -11.31
N GLY A 106 15.84 17.38 -11.25
CA GLY A 106 14.80 17.33 -12.28
C GLY A 106 15.24 16.62 -13.57
N ASP A 107 16.47 16.09 -13.63
CA ASP A 107 17.00 15.46 -14.84
C ASP A 107 16.69 13.94 -14.85
N PRO A 108 15.97 13.42 -15.85
CA PRO A 108 15.68 11.98 -15.95
C PRO A 108 16.92 11.11 -16.10
N ASN A 109 18.05 11.66 -16.56
CA ASN A 109 19.31 10.91 -16.63
C ASN A 109 19.84 10.52 -15.25
N ASP A 110 19.57 11.29 -14.20
CA ASP A 110 19.97 10.89 -12.84
C ASP A 110 19.24 9.60 -12.42
N ILE A 111 17.97 9.44 -12.80
CA ILE A 111 17.25 8.18 -12.59
C ILE A 111 17.83 7.06 -13.44
N ALA A 112 18.18 7.32 -14.70
CA ALA A 112 18.82 6.31 -15.56
C ALA A 112 20.14 5.79 -14.97
N VAL A 113 20.96 6.68 -14.38
CA VAL A 113 22.21 6.30 -13.69
C VAL A 113 21.90 5.47 -12.44
N THR A 114 20.90 5.85 -11.64
CA THR A 114 20.51 5.03 -10.48
C THR A 114 19.90 3.68 -10.87
N ASP A 115 19.16 3.60 -11.98
CA ASP A 115 18.58 2.36 -12.47
C ASP A 115 19.70 1.36 -12.84
N GLU A 116 20.72 1.82 -13.57
CA GLU A 116 21.89 1.01 -13.92
C GLU A 116 22.65 0.56 -12.66
N LEU A 117 22.88 1.47 -11.71
CA LEU A 117 23.53 1.14 -10.44
C LEU A 117 22.78 0.05 -9.67
N ILE A 118 21.45 0.17 -9.56
CA ILE A 118 20.62 -0.82 -8.87
C ILE A 118 20.71 -2.19 -9.57
N CYS A 119 20.69 -2.22 -10.89
CA CYS A 119 20.88 -3.44 -11.65
C CYS A 119 22.26 -4.08 -11.38
N ASN A 120 23.31 -3.27 -11.29
CA ASN A 120 24.68 -3.74 -11.03
C ASN A 120 24.91 -4.20 -9.57
N LEU A 121 24.22 -3.58 -8.61
CA LEU A 121 24.31 -3.97 -7.19
C LEU A 121 23.63 -5.32 -6.92
N PHE A 122 22.59 -5.66 -7.67
CA PHE A 122 21.78 -6.86 -7.47
C PHE A 122 21.62 -7.68 -8.76
N PRO A 123 22.72 -8.15 -9.38
CA PRO A 123 22.69 -8.79 -10.70
C PRO A 123 21.94 -10.12 -10.69
N GLU A 124 21.99 -10.85 -9.58
CA GLU A 124 21.33 -12.15 -9.42
C GLU A 124 19.80 -12.05 -9.21
N ASN A 125 19.29 -10.86 -8.85
CA ASN A 125 17.87 -10.66 -8.56
C ASN A 125 17.07 -10.46 -9.86
N LYS A 126 16.76 -11.57 -10.54
CA LYS A 126 16.03 -11.58 -11.83
C LYS A 126 14.71 -10.82 -11.81
N SER A 127 13.98 -10.86 -10.68
CA SER A 127 12.70 -10.15 -10.55
C SER A 127 12.92 -8.64 -10.55
N LEU A 128 13.91 -8.16 -9.79
CA LEU A 128 14.31 -6.75 -9.77
C LEU A 128 14.81 -6.30 -11.15
N GLN A 129 15.65 -7.08 -11.82
CA GLN A 129 16.13 -6.75 -13.18
C GLN A 129 14.97 -6.54 -14.15
N ARG A 130 13.99 -7.46 -14.15
CA ARG A 130 12.78 -7.35 -14.97
C ARG A 130 11.94 -6.13 -14.58
N TRP A 131 11.78 -5.86 -13.29
CA TRP A 131 11.08 -4.68 -12.80
C TRP A 131 11.72 -3.39 -13.32
N MET A 132 13.04 -3.24 -13.20
CA MET A 132 13.75 -2.04 -13.66
C MET A 132 13.61 -1.82 -15.18
N ALA A 133 13.70 -2.90 -15.96
CA ALA A 133 13.47 -2.84 -17.40
C ALA A 133 12.06 -2.35 -17.76
N MET A 134 11.02 -2.95 -17.14
CA MET A 134 9.63 -2.54 -17.38
C MET A 134 9.37 -1.11 -16.89
N ALA A 135 9.90 -0.74 -15.73
CA ALA A 135 9.70 0.58 -15.15
C ALA A 135 10.33 1.69 -16.01
N LYS A 136 11.45 1.40 -16.69
CA LYS A 136 12.06 2.31 -17.66
C LYS A 136 11.23 2.44 -18.95
N GLU A 137 10.65 1.35 -19.44
CA GLU A 137 9.89 1.34 -20.70
C GLU A 137 8.46 1.87 -20.54
N ARG A 138 7.81 1.58 -19.40
CA ARG A 138 6.35 1.72 -19.24
C ARG A 138 5.92 2.86 -18.33
N ILE A 139 6.82 3.44 -17.53
CA ILE A 139 6.45 4.47 -16.54
C ILE A 139 7.01 5.82 -16.99
N ALA A 140 6.11 6.73 -17.37
CA ALA A 140 6.45 8.13 -17.60
C ALA A 140 6.64 8.86 -16.26
N PHE A 141 7.61 9.77 -16.19
CA PHE A 141 7.83 10.59 -15.01
C PHE A 141 6.73 11.64 -14.82
N GLN A 142 6.48 12.01 -13.56
CA GLN A 142 5.54 13.05 -13.17
C GLN A 142 6.21 13.96 -12.13
N GLY A 143 6.41 15.24 -12.45
CA GLY A 143 7.19 16.15 -11.60
C GLY A 143 8.69 15.80 -11.62
N LEU A 144 9.33 15.76 -10.45
CA LEU A 144 10.71 15.29 -10.35
C LEU A 144 10.81 13.83 -10.80
N PRO A 145 11.78 13.47 -11.67
CA PRO A 145 12.02 12.08 -12.02
C PRO A 145 12.28 11.24 -10.77
N ALA A 146 11.52 10.15 -10.64
CA ALA A 146 11.51 9.29 -9.47
C ALA A 146 11.39 7.82 -9.87
N ARG A 147 11.88 6.94 -9.02
CA ARG A 147 11.81 5.49 -9.19
C ARG A 147 11.33 4.83 -7.91
N ILE A 148 10.42 3.88 -8.07
CA ILE A 148 10.00 2.93 -7.05
C ILE A 148 10.69 1.59 -7.34
N CYS A 149 11.29 0.97 -6.32
CA CYS A 149 11.87 -0.36 -6.43
C CYS A 149 11.85 -1.02 -5.05
N TRP A 150 11.20 -2.18 -4.93
CA TRP A 150 11.06 -2.83 -3.64
C TRP A 150 12.36 -3.50 -3.23
N LEU A 151 13.04 -2.90 -2.25
CA LEU A 151 14.30 -3.40 -1.66
C LEU A 151 14.08 -3.84 -0.22
N GLY A 152 14.72 -4.95 0.15
CA GLY A 152 14.64 -5.58 1.46
C GLY A 152 15.59 -4.98 2.50
N GLN A 153 15.61 -5.59 3.68
CA GLN A 153 16.57 -5.24 4.72
C GLN A 153 18.02 -5.42 4.21
N GLY A 154 18.90 -4.46 4.51
CA GLY A 154 20.29 -4.43 4.00
C GLY A 154 20.42 -3.97 2.55
N GLU A 155 19.52 -4.34 1.65
CA GLU A 155 19.51 -3.84 0.26
C GLU A 155 19.27 -2.33 0.21
N ARG A 156 18.36 -1.81 1.05
CA ARG A 156 18.07 -0.36 1.17
C ARG A 156 19.31 0.45 1.58
N GLU A 157 20.07 -0.03 2.56
CA GLU A 157 21.30 0.64 3.03
C GLU A 157 22.36 0.66 1.92
N LYS A 158 22.59 -0.50 1.27
CA LYS A 158 23.53 -0.61 0.14
C LYS A 158 23.18 0.36 -0.98
N ALA A 159 21.90 0.43 -1.37
CA ALA A 159 21.43 1.35 -2.39
C ALA A 159 21.62 2.81 -1.97
N GLY A 160 21.22 3.17 -0.74
CA GLY A 160 21.33 4.54 -0.24
C GLY A 160 22.77 5.06 -0.19
N LEU A 161 23.71 4.25 0.30
CA LEU A 161 25.14 4.60 0.32
C LEU A 161 25.70 4.73 -1.10
N ALA A 162 25.32 3.84 -2.02
CA ALA A 162 25.77 3.91 -3.40
C ALA A 162 25.20 5.13 -4.15
N PHE A 163 23.95 5.52 -3.89
CA PHE A 163 23.38 6.76 -4.42
C PHE A 163 24.11 7.99 -3.89
N ASN A 164 24.44 8.02 -2.59
CA ASN A 164 25.20 9.11 -2.01
C ASN A 164 26.60 9.24 -2.63
N GLU A 165 27.23 8.11 -2.99
CA GLU A 165 28.50 8.09 -3.72
C GLU A 165 28.38 8.65 -5.14
N LEU A 166 27.27 8.39 -5.85
CA LEU A 166 27.00 9.04 -7.15
C LEU A 166 26.90 10.55 -7.02
N VAL A 167 26.25 11.05 -5.95
CA VAL A 167 26.14 12.48 -5.65
C VAL A 167 27.52 13.05 -5.36
N ARG A 168 28.29 12.42 -4.47
CA ARG A 168 29.64 12.86 -4.08
C ARG A 168 30.59 12.95 -5.28
N THR A 169 30.48 12.03 -6.22
CA THR A 169 31.33 11.96 -7.42
C THR A 169 30.82 12.78 -8.60
N GLY A 170 29.62 13.39 -8.49
CA GLY A 170 29.01 14.16 -9.56
C GLY A 170 28.50 13.33 -10.74
N LYS A 171 28.34 12.01 -10.56
CA LYS A 171 27.73 11.12 -11.57
C LYS A 171 26.23 11.37 -11.74
N VAL A 172 25.59 11.92 -10.70
CA VAL A 172 24.27 12.54 -10.77
C VAL A 172 24.40 14.03 -10.51
N LYS A 173 23.49 14.83 -11.07
CA LYS A 173 23.64 16.29 -11.14
C LYS A 173 23.31 17.03 -9.84
N ALA A 174 22.53 16.40 -8.95
CA ALA A 174 22.11 16.98 -7.68
C ALA A 174 21.86 15.88 -6.64
N PRO A 175 21.60 16.24 -5.36
CA PRO A 175 21.21 15.26 -4.35
C PRO A 175 19.94 14.48 -4.74
N ILE A 176 19.85 13.26 -4.19
CA ILE A 176 18.72 12.36 -4.38
C ILE A 176 17.99 12.23 -3.04
N VAL A 177 16.67 12.45 -3.04
CA VAL A 177 15.85 12.15 -1.87
C VAL A 177 15.45 10.69 -1.88
N ILE A 178 15.58 10.03 -0.75
CA ILE A 178 15.20 8.64 -0.54
C ILE A 178 14.04 8.60 0.45
N GLY A 179 13.02 7.82 0.15
CA GLY A 179 11.86 7.66 1.00
C GLY A 179 11.08 6.39 0.69
N ARG A 180 9.82 6.38 1.10
CA ARG A 180 8.90 5.25 0.93
C ARG A 180 7.45 5.72 1.14
N ASP A 181 6.52 4.81 0.94
CA ASP A 181 5.17 4.95 1.49
C ASP A 181 5.17 4.75 3.01
N HIS A 182 4.08 5.14 3.68
CA HIS A 182 3.79 4.74 5.06
C HIS A 182 3.31 3.29 5.15
N LEU A 183 2.83 2.72 4.03
CA LEU A 183 2.70 1.28 3.85
C LEU A 183 4.11 0.68 3.71
N ASP A 184 4.65 0.13 4.79
CA ASP A 184 5.92 -0.59 4.80
C ASP A 184 5.95 -1.56 5.99
N THR A 185 6.89 -2.51 5.95
CA THR A 185 6.98 -3.67 6.86
C THR A 185 6.84 -3.35 8.36
N GLY A 186 7.26 -2.17 8.81
CA GLY A 186 7.23 -1.79 10.23
C GLY A 186 6.72 -0.40 10.52
N SER A 187 6.00 0.25 9.61
CA SER A 187 5.60 1.67 9.76
C SER A 187 4.10 1.92 9.82
N VAL A 188 3.28 0.88 10.00
CA VAL A 188 1.82 1.02 10.02
C VAL A 188 1.17 -0.07 10.87
N ALA A 189 0.09 0.30 11.56
CA ALA A 189 -0.88 -0.62 12.13
C ALA A 189 -2.24 -0.33 11.49
N SER A 190 -2.77 -1.29 10.73
CA SER A 190 -4.03 -1.17 9.99
C SER A 190 -4.72 -2.53 9.89
N PRO A 191 -5.63 -2.85 10.82
CA PRO A 191 -6.25 -4.18 10.94
C PRO A 191 -7.08 -4.64 9.74
N ASN A 192 -7.48 -3.72 8.86
CA ASN A 192 -8.23 -4.04 7.63
C ASN A 192 -7.34 -4.00 6.38
N ARG A 193 -6.01 -3.88 6.54
CA ARG A 193 -5.04 -3.76 5.45
C ARG A 193 -3.70 -4.41 5.79
N GLU A 194 -2.68 -3.66 6.21
CA GLU A 194 -1.31 -4.18 6.36
C GLU A 194 -1.16 -5.21 7.48
N THR A 195 -1.79 -4.96 8.63
CA THR A 195 -1.73 -5.83 9.81
C THR A 195 -2.98 -6.70 9.96
N GLU A 196 -3.75 -6.90 8.88
CA GLU A 196 -4.93 -7.77 8.90
C GLU A 196 -4.55 -9.25 9.11
N ALA A 197 -5.13 -9.89 10.12
CA ALA A 197 -4.90 -11.30 10.44
C ALA A 197 -3.41 -11.61 10.68
N MET A 198 -2.78 -10.88 11.62
CA MET A 198 -1.48 -11.27 12.14
C MET A 198 -1.59 -12.64 12.83
N LEU A 199 -0.54 -13.46 12.73
CA LEU A 199 -0.57 -14.85 13.23
C LEU A 199 -0.81 -14.94 14.74
N ASP A 200 -0.40 -13.91 15.48
CA ASP A 200 -0.53 -13.78 16.93
C ASP A 200 -1.74 -12.93 17.36
N GLY A 201 -2.56 -12.46 16.40
CA GLY A 201 -3.71 -11.59 16.65
C GLY A 201 -3.35 -10.16 17.04
N SER A 202 -2.11 -9.72 16.79
CA SER A 202 -1.61 -8.38 17.13
C SER A 202 -2.05 -7.26 16.16
N ASP A 203 -3.08 -7.51 15.34
CA ASP A 203 -3.51 -6.65 14.23
C ASP A 203 -3.61 -5.15 14.60
N ALA A 204 -4.11 -4.85 15.80
CA ALA A 204 -4.37 -3.49 16.27
C ALA A 204 -3.26 -2.88 17.15
N VAL A 205 -2.14 -3.57 17.34
CA VAL A 205 -1.00 -3.06 18.14
C VAL A 205 -0.33 -1.91 17.39
N ALA A 206 -0.50 -0.70 17.89
CA ALA A 206 -0.04 0.54 17.24
C ALA A 206 1.31 1.08 17.79
N ASP A 207 1.98 0.33 18.68
CA ASP A 207 3.29 0.73 19.19
C ASP A 207 4.37 0.77 18.09
N TRP A 208 4.32 -0.19 17.16
CA TRP A 208 5.30 -0.36 16.09
C TRP A 208 5.48 0.86 15.18
N PRO A 209 4.42 1.48 14.60
CA PRO A 209 4.59 2.70 13.81
C PRO A 209 5.12 3.88 14.63
N ILE A 210 4.80 3.98 15.92
CA ILE A 210 5.34 5.03 16.80
C ILE A 210 6.84 4.80 17.01
N LEU A 211 7.25 3.57 17.33
CA LEU A 211 8.66 3.20 17.46
C LEU A 211 9.41 3.40 16.14
N ASN A 212 8.80 3.13 15.00
CA ASN A 212 9.37 3.40 13.68
C ASN A 212 9.70 4.88 13.50
N ALA A 213 8.78 5.78 13.85
CA ALA A 213 9.01 7.21 13.79
C ALA A 213 10.14 7.65 14.75
N LEU A 214 10.12 7.17 16.00
CA LEU A 214 11.13 7.51 16.99
C LEU A 214 12.52 7.02 16.59
N VAL A 215 12.64 5.80 16.09
CA VAL A 215 13.92 5.22 15.65
C VAL A 215 14.43 5.92 14.39
N ASN A 216 13.57 6.28 13.44
CA ASN A 216 14.02 7.07 12.27
C ASN A 216 14.47 8.47 12.66
N THR A 217 13.84 9.08 13.67
CA THR A 217 14.27 10.37 14.22
C THR A 217 15.64 10.25 14.87
N ALA A 218 15.82 9.26 15.76
CA ALA A 218 17.09 9.00 16.43
C ALA A 218 18.20 8.57 15.44
N GLY A 219 17.82 7.87 14.36
CA GLY A 219 18.70 7.42 13.29
C GLY A 219 19.10 8.51 12.29
N GLY A 220 18.59 9.74 12.44
CA GLY A 220 18.99 10.88 11.63
C GLY A 220 18.33 10.96 10.24
N ALA A 221 17.10 10.45 10.10
CA ALA A 221 16.31 10.72 8.91
C ALA A 221 16.11 12.25 8.72
N SER A 222 16.12 12.72 7.47
CA SER A 222 15.98 14.15 7.16
C SER A 222 14.62 14.74 7.58
N TRP A 223 13.56 13.94 7.54
CA TRP A 223 12.25 14.24 8.12
C TRP A 223 11.53 12.93 8.47
N VAL A 224 10.58 13.00 9.42
CA VAL A 224 9.79 11.87 9.89
C VAL A 224 8.32 12.32 10.05
N SER A 225 7.37 11.45 9.70
CA SER A 225 5.93 11.68 9.77
C SER A 225 5.16 10.40 10.06
#